data_AF-A0A4U0ZQ29-F1
#
_entry.id   AF-A0A4U0ZQ29-F1
#
_cell.length_a   1.000
_cell.length_b   1.000
_cell.length_c   1.000
_cell.angle_alpha   90.00
_cell.angle_beta   90.00
_cell.angle_gamma   90.00
#
_symmetry.space_group_name_H-M   'P 1'
#
loop_
_entity.id
_entity.type
_entity.pdbx_description
1 polymer ?
#
loop_
_entity_poly.entity_id
_entity_poly.type
_entity_poly.pdbx_seq_one_letter_code
_entity_poly.pdbx_strand_id
1 'polypeptide(L)'
;MKTFQCNCKDQPTLFFESNLCIACGRTVGFDDEFNQVEPYELDEANGHFFKAADPEIRYQKCDNNAQFKACNGMVNLNTFVPVAGKDEVLCFACRFNETIPDLSIVEHIPLWKKMEAAKRRALYTLNALPVPLRTISQDPESGLSFDFITDRNVKDHFASKLTHHEAVFTGHDCGHITINLAEADDVARSSTKIAMGEHYRTLLGHFRHELGHYYFDQLIANSPEKHALCKQYFGDDELDYQKAMDHHYKNGAPENWHKTFISEYATMHPYEDWAETWAHYMHIIDTLETAQNFSITGSTSGNTADNEEVGELELPQDHYYFSVQTPISNILDTWMDFSVILNSLNRSMGLDDAYPFVLTQPVRTKLSFIHHAIHNRLNRLPALVLDEDNDSPKDKTKS
;
A
#
# COMPACT_ATOMS: atom_id res chain seq x y z
N MET A 1 -8.37 -7.09 -0.64
CA MET A 1 -7.75 -8.11 -1.50
C MET A 1 -8.82 -9.07 -1.96
N LYS A 2 -9.29 -8.88 -3.19
CA LYS A 2 -10.25 -9.76 -3.85
C LYS A 2 -9.77 -11.19 -4.02
N THR A 3 -10.74 -12.09 -4.12
CA THR A 3 -10.56 -13.44 -4.63
C THR A 3 -11.06 -13.55 -6.05
N PHE A 4 -10.45 -14.44 -6.82
CA PHE A 4 -10.81 -14.72 -8.20
C PHE A 4 -11.32 -16.17 -8.30
N GLN A 5 -11.73 -16.58 -9.50
CA GLN A 5 -12.24 -17.93 -9.72
C GLN A 5 -11.60 -18.55 -10.96
N CYS A 6 -11.21 -19.82 -10.85
CA CYS A 6 -10.79 -20.57 -12.01
C CYS A 6 -12.02 -20.97 -12.84
N ASN A 7 -11.94 -20.87 -14.17
CA ASN A 7 -13.02 -21.29 -15.06
C ASN A 7 -13.08 -22.82 -15.32
N CYS A 8 -12.44 -23.65 -14.47
CA CYS A 8 -12.60 -25.11 -14.56
C CYS A 8 -13.91 -25.57 -13.93
N LYS A 9 -14.27 -26.84 -14.14
CA LYS A 9 -15.54 -27.42 -13.67
C LYS A 9 -15.82 -27.19 -12.18
N ASP A 10 -14.80 -27.31 -11.34
CA ASP A 10 -14.96 -27.20 -9.88
C ASP A 10 -14.94 -25.75 -9.37
N GLN A 11 -14.67 -24.78 -10.25
CA GLN A 11 -14.64 -23.34 -9.97
C GLN A 11 -13.97 -22.96 -8.62
N PRO A 12 -12.77 -23.48 -8.29
CA PRO A 12 -12.13 -23.16 -7.03
C PRO A 12 -11.75 -21.68 -6.97
N THR A 13 -11.80 -21.15 -5.74
CA THR A 13 -11.30 -19.82 -5.40
C THR A 13 -9.79 -19.73 -5.69
N LEU A 14 -9.40 -18.66 -6.37
CA LEU A 14 -8.02 -18.27 -6.59
C LEU A 14 -7.72 -17.05 -5.72
N PHE A 15 -6.59 -17.07 -5.05
CA PHE A 15 -6.06 -15.96 -4.26
C PHE A 15 -5.05 -15.14 -5.08
N PHE A 16 -4.79 -13.91 -4.63
CA PHE A 16 -3.88 -12.95 -5.27
C PHE A 16 -2.48 -13.53 -5.59
N GLU A 17 -1.95 -14.42 -4.75
CA GLU A 17 -0.63 -15.05 -4.92
C GLU A 17 -0.69 -16.43 -5.58
N SER A 18 -1.86 -16.86 -6.08
CA SER A 18 -1.99 -18.16 -6.73
C SER A 18 -1.13 -18.22 -7.99
N ASN A 19 -0.41 -19.32 -8.15
CA ASN A 19 0.38 -19.63 -9.35
C ASN A 19 -0.14 -20.88 -10.08
N LEU A 20 -0.99 -21.65 -9.41
CA LEU A 20 -1.58 -22.88 -9.91
C LEU A 20 -3.02 -23.00 -9.37
N CYS A 21 -3.92 -23.52 -10.19
CA CYS A 21 -5.23 -23.97 -9.72
C CYS A 21 -5.09 -25.36 -9.08
N ILE A 22 -5.47 -25.49 -7.79
CA ILE A 22 -5.34 -26.76 -7.07
C ILE A 22 -6.30 -27.87 -7.55
N ALA A 23 -7.38 -27.52 -8.24
CA ALA A 23 -8.36 -28.49 -8.73
C ALA A 23 -7.98 -29.05 -10.11
N CYS A 24 -7.63 -28.18 -11.07
CA CYS A 24 -7.34 -28.60 -12.46
C CYS A 24 -5.85 -28.58 -12.83
N GLY A 25 -4.96 -28.08 -11.97
CA GLY A 25 -3.52 -28.04 -12.23
C GLY A 25 -3.07 -27.03 -13.30
N ARG A 26 -3.96 -26.18 -13.82
CA ARG A 26 -3.59 -25.11 -14.76
C ARG A 26 -2.74 -24.04 -14.07
N THR A 27 -1.79 -23.47 -14.82
CA THR A 27 -1.06 -22.27 -14.38
C THR A 27 -2.08 -21.14 -14.23
N VAL A 28 -1.98 -20.36 -13.16
CA VAL A 28 -2.80 -19.14 -13.00
C VAL A 28 -1.91 -17.95 -12.70
N GLY A 29 -2.34 -16.75 -13.06
CA GLY A 29 -1.55 -15.55 -12.88
C GLY A 29 -2.26 -14.27 -13.30
N PHE A 30 -1.63 -13.13 -13.04
CA PHE A 30 -2.06 -11.83 -13.55
C PHE A 30 -1.45 -11.57 -14.92
N ASP A 31 -2.20 -10.99 -15.85
CA ASP A 31 -1.61 -10.41 -17.05
C ASP A 31 -1.17 -8.95 -16.86
N ASP A 32 -0.85 -8.28 -17.98
CA ASP A 32 -0.42 -6.89 -18.01
C ASP A 32 -1.52 -5.89 -17.63
N GLU A 33 -2.82 -6.27 -17.66
CA GLU A 33 -3.89 -5.39 -17.14
C GLU A 33 -3.93 -5.37 -15.61
N PHE A 34 -3.35 -6.39 -14.97
CA PHE A 34 -3.18 -6.50 -13.53
C PHE A 34 -4.48 -6.43 -12.71
N ASN A 35 -5.61 -6.84 -13.32
CA ASN A 35 -6.94 -6.75 -12.71
C ASN A 35 -7.35 -8.04 -12.00
N GLN A 36 -7.02 -9.20 -12.56
CA GLN A 36 -7.49 -10.51 -12.09
C GLN A 36 -6.48 -11.64 -12.25
N VAL A 37 -6.59 -12.66 -11.38
CA VAL A 37 -5.85 -13.92 -11.51
C VAL A 37 -6.65 -14.88 -12.38
N GLU A 38 -6.08 -15.24 -13.54
CA GLU A 38 -6.75 -16.06 -14.54
C GLU A 38 -6.01 -17.37 -14.85
N PRO A 39 -6.71 -18.42 -15.30
CA PRO A 39 -6.10 -19.65 -15.74
C PRO A 39 -5.56 -19.58 -17.17
N TYR A 40 -4.40 -20.20 -17.37
CA TYR A 40 -3.70 -20.29 -18.65
C TYR A 40 -3.43 -21.75 -19.01
N GLU A 41 -3.56 -22.03 -20.30
CA GLU A 41 -3.24 -23.32 -20.91
C GLU A 41 -1.89 -23.22 -21.63
N LEU A 42 -1.08 -24.27 -21.54
CA LEU A 42 0.21 -24.36 -22.21
C LEU A 42 0.01 -24.94 -23.60
N ASP A 43 0.47 -24.24 -24.61
CA ASP A 43 0.67 -24.77 -25.95
C ASP A 43 2.01 -25.50 -25.99
N GLU A 44 1.98 -26.84 -25.92
CA GLU A 44 3.20 -27.66 -25.91
C GLU A 44 4.05 -27.52 -27.18
N ALA A 45 3.48 -27.05 -28.30
CA ALA A 45 4.19 -26.94 -29.56
C ALA A 45 5.18 -25.76 -29.58
N ASN A 46 4.86 -24.66 -28.91
CA ASN A 46 5.68 -23.45 -28.90
C ASN A 46 6.11 -23.00 -27.48
N GLY A 47 5.58 -23.62 -26.43
CA GLY A 47 5.91 -23.30 -25.03
C GLY A 47 5.23 -22.03 -24.49
N HIS A 48 4.35 -21.40 -25.27
CA HIS A 48 3.58 -20.24 -24.84
C HIS A 48 2.27 -20.64 -24.15
N PHE A 49 1.71 -19.67 -23.44
CA PHE A 49 0.45 -19.79 -22.73
C PHE A 49 -0.66 -19.06 -23.48
N PHE A 50 -1.91 -19.49 -23.30
CA PHE A 50 -3.08 -18.77 -23.81
C PHE A 50 -4.26 -18.90 -22.83
N LYS A 51 -5.21 -17.97 -22.93
CA LYS A 51 -6.48 -18.04 -22.20
C LYS A 51 -7.51 -18.76 -23.07
N ALA A 52 -8.35 -19.61 -22.49
CA ALA A 52 -9.37 -20.34 -23.25
C ALA A 52 -10.40 -19.43 -23.95
N ALA A 53 -10.65 -18.24 -23.38
CA ALA A 53 -11.53 -17.23 -23.97
C ALA A 53 -10.95 -16.59 -25.23
N ASP A 54 -9.61 -16.43 -25.29
CA ASP A 54 -8.90 -15.77 -26.39
C ASP A 54 -7.68 -16.60 -26.84
N PRO A 55 -7.87 -17.72 -27.56
CA PRO A 55 -6.80 -18.64 -27.93
C PRO A 55 -5.81 -18.10 -28.96
N GLU A 56 -5.95 -16.87 -29.45
CA GLU A 56 -5.02 -16.21 -30.37
C GLU A 56 -3.98 -15.34 -29.63
N ILE A 57 -4.29 -14.93 -28.40
CA ILE A 57 -3.34 -14.14 -27.60
C ILE A 57 -2.35 -15.08 -26.94
N ARG A 58 -1.05 -14.80 -27.11
CA ARG A 58 0.04 -15.59 -26.54
C ARG A 58 0.64 -14.88 -25.35
N TYR A 59 0.90 -15.66 -24.31
CA TYR A 59 1.48 -15.21 -23.07
C TYR A 59 2.74 -16.00 -22.76
N GLN A 60 3.67 -15.38 -22.03
CA GLN A 60 4.81 -16.05 -21.41
C GLN A 60 4.77 -15.81 -19.91
N LYS A 61 5.29 -16.72 -19.09
CA LYS A 61 5.55 -16.39 -17.68
C LYS A 61 6.56 -15.25 -17.62
N CYS A 62 6.34 -14.29 -16.73
CA CYS A 62 7.38 -13.35 -16.34
C CYS A 62 8.66 -14.11 -15.95
N ASP A 63 9.84 -13.65 -16.31
CA ASP A 63 11.09 -14.36 -16.01
C ASP A 63 11.28 -14.58 -14.50
N ASN A 64 10.89 -13.59 -13.68
CA ASN A 64 10.90 -13.68 -12.22
C ASN A 64 9.90 -14.72 -11.68
N ASN A 65 8.80 -14.99 -12.41
CA ASN A 65 7.87 -16.08 -12.12
C ASN A 65 8.48 -17.42 -12.54
N ALA A 66 8.93 -17.54 -13.80
CA ALA A 66 9.44 -18.77 -14.38
C ALA A 66 10.64 -19.34 -13.63
N GLN A 67 11.61 -18.48 -13.26
CA GLN A 67 12.87 -18.89 -12.65
C GLN A 67 12.76 -19.02 -11.13
N PHE A 68 12.13 -18.04 -10.48
CA PHE A 68 12.18 -17.92 -9.02
C PHE A 68 10.83 -18.07 -8.33
N LYS A 69 9.70 -18.00 -9.05
CA LYS A 69 8.35 -17.91 -8.48
C LYS A 69 8.22 -16.71 -7.53
N ALA A 70 8.82 -15.58 -7.91
CA ALA A 70 8.77 -14.35 -7.11
C ALA A 70 7.51 -13.52 -7.37
N CYS A 71 6.94 -13.65 -8.56
CA CYS A 71 5.60 -13.16 -8.91
C CYS A 71 4.80 -14.28 -9.60
N ASN A 72 3.53 -14.02 -9.89
CA ASN A 72 2.66 -14.87 -10.71
C ASN A 72 2.27 -14.19 -12.03
N GLY A 73 3.11 -13.27 -12.54
CA GLY A 73 2.81 -12.50 -13.74
C GLY A 73 2.93 -13.33 -15.03
N MET A 74 2.04 -13.04 -15.98
CA MET A 74 1.97 -13.56 -17.33
C MET A 74 2.05 -12.37 -18.30
N VAL A 75 3.02 -12.37 -19.20
CA VAL A 75 3.28 -11.25 -20.12
C VAL A 75 2.58 -11.52 -21.44
N ASN A 76 1.77 -10.58 -21.91
CA ASN A 76 1.12 -10.66 -23.20
C ASN A 76 2.15 -10.34 -24.31
N LEU A 77 2.51 -11.36 -25.10
CA LEU A 77 3.53 -11.25 -26.14
C LEU A 77 3.10 -10.39 -27.33
N ASN A 78 1.80 -10.15 -27.51
CA ASN A 78 1.30 -9.31 -28.61
C ASN A 78 1.50 -7.81 -28.31
N THR A 79 1.58 -7.44 -27.04
CA THR A 79 1.73 -6.04 -26.58
C THR A 79 3.05 -5.78 -25.88
N PHE A 80 3.84 -6.81 -25.62
CA PHE A 80 5.14 -6.68 -24.99
C PHE A 80 6.11 -5.89 -25.87
N VAL A 81 6.72 -4.86 -25.29
CA VAL A 81 7.77 -4.08 -25.92
C VAL A 81 9.07 -4.35 -25.15
N PRO A 82 10.05 -5.04 -25.76
CA PRO A 82 11.35 -5.29 -25.12
C PRO A 82 12.06 -3.98 -24.79
N VAL A 83 12.75 -3.94 -23.65
CA VAL A 83 13.63 -2.83 -23.29
C VAL A 83 14.96 -3.02 -24.00
N ALA A 84 15.43 -2.00 -24.73
CA ALA A 84 16.69 -2.10 -25.48
C ALA A 84 17.87 -2.45 -24.56
N GLY A 85 18.61 -3.51 -24.92
CA GLY A 85 19.75 -3.99 -24.12
C GLY A 85 19.39 -4.88 -22.94
N LYS A 86 18.10 -5.21 -22.74
CA LYS A 86 17.64 -6.20 -21.76
C LYS A 86 16.85 -7.30 -22.47
N ASP A 87 17.25 -8.56 -22.26
CA ASP A 87 16.58 -9.73 -22.84
C ASP A 87 15.44 -10.26 -21.96
N GLU A 88 15.14 -9.58 -20.86
CA GLU A 88 14.15 -10.01 -19.87
C GLU A 88 12.70 -9.77 -20.32
N VAL A 89 11.82 -10.72 -19.99
CA VAL A 89 10.37 -10.64 -20.20
C VAL A 89 9.70 -10.45 -18.84
N LEU A 90 9.47 -9.19 -18.46
CA LEU A 90 8.89 -8.82 -17.17
C LEU A 90 7.40 -8.48 -17.27
N CYS A 91 6.61 -8.91 -16.27
CA CYS A 91 5.21 -8.50 -16.12
C CYS A 91 5.09 -7.07 -15.58
N PHE A 92 3.88 -6.50 -15.68
CA PHE A 92 3.49 -5.20 -15.14
C PHE A 92 4.21 -4.82 -13.85
N ALA A 93 4.06 -5.60 -12.77
CA ALA A 93 4.62 -5.25 -11.47
C ALA A 93 6.15 -5.41 -11.38
N CYS A 94 6.75 -6.35 -12.12
CA CYS A 94 8.21 -6.54 -12.09
C CYS A 94 8.95 -5.44 -12.85
N ARG A 95 8.31 -4.77 -13.82
CA ARG A 95 8.89 -3.62 -14.55
C ARG A 95 9.11 -2.38 -13.67
N PHE A 96 8.53 -2.34 -12.47
CA PHE A 96 8.80 -1.29 -11.49
C PHE A 96 10.07 -1.54 -10.67
N ASN A 97 10.76 -2.68 -10.83
CA ASN A 97 12.06 -2.85 -10.17
C ASN A 97 13.15 -2.24 -11.03
N GLU A 98 13.96 -1.38 -10.43
CA GLU A 98 15.25 -1.01 -11.00
C GLU A 98 16.33 -1.98 -10.51
N THR A 99 16.37 -2.22 -9.19
CA THR A 99 17.28 -3.21 -8.58
C THR A 99 16.51 -4.28 -7.81
N ILE A 100 16.81 -5.55 -8.10
CA ILE A 100 16.44 -6.69 -7.25
C ILE A 100 17.66 -7.15 -6.43
N PRO A 101 17.47 -7.90 -5.33
CA PRO A 101 18.59 -8.35 -4.52
C PRO A 101 19.52 -9.30 -5.28
N ASP A 102 20.77 -9.42 -4.85
CA ASP A 102 21.72 -10.39 -5.43
C ASP A 102 21.20 -11.82 -5.22
N LEU A 103 20.72 -12.45 -6.29
CA LEU A 103 20.14 -13.79 -6.27
C LEU A 103 21.20 -14.91 -6.29
N SER A 104 22.49 -14.58 -6.39
CA SER A 104 23.57 -15.55 -6.14
C SER A 104 23.62 -15.97 -4.65
N ILE A 105 23.06 -15.14 -3.78
CA ILE A 105 22.83 -15.42 -2.35
C ILE A 105 21.43 -16.01 -2.22
N VAL A 106 21.34 -17.33 -2.07
CA VAL A 106 20.08 -18.10 -2.05
C VAL A 106 19.12 -17.60 -0.96
N GLU A 107 19.66 -17.13 0.17
CA GLU A 107 18.89 -16.59 1.29
C GLU A 107 18.14 -15.29 0.96
N HIS A 108 18.55 -14.55 -0.08
CA HIS A 108 17.82 -13.37 -0.54
C HIS A 108 16.51 -13.71 -1.24
N ILE A 109 16.44 -14.86 -1.92
CA ILE A 109 15.29 -15.25 -2.73
C ILE A 109 13.98 -15.22 -1.93
N PRO A 110 13.83 -15.90 -0.76
CA PRO A 110 12.57 -15.86 -0.01
C PRO A 110 12.19 -14.46 0.48
N LEU A 111 13.18 -13.61 0.82
CA LEU A 111 12.93 -12.22 1.23
C LEU A 111 12.45 -11.38 0.06
N TRP A 112 13.06 -11.54 -1.11
CA TRP A 112 12.62 -10.91 -2.34
C TRP A 112 11.18 -11.32 -2.72
N LYS A 113 10.78 -12.57 -2.53
CA LYS A 113 9.37 -12.99 -2.73
C LYS A 113 8.40 -12.23 -1.83
N LYS A 114 8.77 -12.01 -0.56
CA LYS A 114 7.97 -11.21 0.37
C LYS A 114 7.88 -9.75 -0.09
N MET A 115 9.00 -9.17 -0.58
CA MET A 115 9.03 -7.84 -1.20
C MET A 115 8.10 -7.73 -2.40
N GLU A 116 8.21 -8.65 -3.36
CA GLU A 116 7.35 -8.69 -4.54
C GLU A 116 5.87 -8.87 -4.17
N ALA A 117 5.55 -9.67 -3.15
CA ALA A 117 4.18 -9.82 -2.69
C ALA A 117 3.62 -8.51 -2.10
N ALA A 118 4.39 -7.82 -1.26
CA ALA A 118 4.01 -6.53 -0.69
C ALA A 118 3.88 -5.44 -1.78
N LYS A 119 4.88 -5.28 -2.64
CA LYS A 119 4.85 -4.36 -3.78
C LYS A 119 3.64 -4.60 -4.67
N ARG A 120 3.38 -5.85 -5.08
CA ARG A 120 2.25 -6.19 -5.96
C ARG A 120 0.91 -5.85 -5.34
N ARG A 121 0.74 -6.07 -4.04
CA ARG A 121 -0.48 -5.67 -3.32
C ARG A 121 -0.68 -4.16 -3.34
N ALA A 122 0.38 -3.37 -3.09
CA ALA A 122 0.30 -1.92 -3.17
C ALA A 122 -0.02 -1.44 -4.61
N LEU A 123 0.67 -1.99 -5.61
CA LEU A 123 0.42 -1.67 -7.03
C LEU A 123 -0.98 -2.04 -7.49
N TYR A 124 -1.59 -3.11 -6.93
CA TYR A 124 -2.94 -3.53 -7.29
C TYR A 124 -3.97 -2.46 -6.94
N THR A 125 -3.83 -1.88 -5.75
CA THR A 125 -4.66 -0.75 -5.30
C THR A 125 -4.40 0.48 -6.15
N LEU A 126 -3.13 0.82 -6.39
CA LEU A 126 -2.78 1.99 -7.20
C LEU A 126 -3.30 1.89 -8.64
N ASN A 127 -3.29 0.70 -9.24
CA ASN A 127 -3.83 0.45 -10.58
C ASN A 127 -5.35 0.71 -10.67
N ALA A 128 -6.06 0.56 -9.55
CA ALA A 128 -7.49 0.83 -9.46
C ALA A 128 -7.80 2.30 -9.09
N LEU A 129 -6.86 3.03 -8.49
CA LEU A 129 -7.02 4.44 -8.14
C LEU A 129 -6.76 5.35 -9.36
N PRO A 130 -7.42 6.51 -9.47
CA PRO A 130 -7.24 7.44 -10.58
C PRO A 130 -5.98 8.30 -10.41
N VAL A 131 -4.85 7.68 -10.10
CA VAL A 131 -3.54 8.31 -9.92
C VAL A 131 -2.58 7.91 -11.03
N PRO A 132 -1.55 8.74 -11.35
CA PRO A 132 -0.50 8.33 -12.26
C PRO A 132 0.23 7.10 -11.72
N LEU A 133 0.40 6.08 -12.57
CA LEU A 133 1.18 4.90 -12.27
C LEU A 133 2.02 4.53 -13.49
N ARG A 134 3.23 5.10 -13.56
CA ARG A 134 4.17 4.96 -14.68
C ARG A 134 5.51 4.47 -14.16
N THR A 135 6.16 3.60 -14.93
CA THR A 135 7.55 3.22 -14.67
C THR A 135 8.50 4.32 -15.14
N ILE A 136 9.74 4.31 -14.66
CA ILE A 136 10.81 5.20 -15.16
C ILE A 136 11.04 5.06 -16.67
N SER A 137 10.75 3.89 -17.25
CA SER A 137 10.87 3.67 -18.71
C SER A 137 9.81 4.45 -19.51
N GLN A 138 8.66 4.71 -18.90
CA GLN A 138 7.54 5.45 -19.50
C GLN A 138 7.64 6.95 -19.17
N ASP A 139 8.21 7.28 -18.01
CA ASP A 139 8.36 8.65 -17.51
C ASP A 139 9.73 8.78 -16.80
N PRO A 140 10.81 9.11 -17.53
CA PRO A 140 12.16 9.13 -16.96
C PRO A 140 12.40 10.18 -15.87
N GLU A 141 11.55 11.21 -15.78
CA GLU A 141 11.71 12.31 -14.81
C GLU A 141 10.94 12.06 -13.52
N SER A 142 9.82 11.34 -13.58
CA SER A 142 8.88 11.23 -12.44
C SER A 142 8.25 9.85 -12.26
N GLY A 143 8.70 8.87 -13.04
CA GLY A 143 8.24 7.48 -12.97
C GLY A 143 8.62 6.82 -11.65
N LEU A 144 7.76 5.92 -11.20
CA LEU A 144 7.97 5.11 -10.02
C LEU A 144 8.93 3.96 -10.31
N SER A 145 9.86 3.70 -9.40
CA SER A 145 10.68 2.49 -9.37
C SER A 145 10.98 2.06 -7.95
N PHE A 146 11.40 0.81 -7.80
CA PHE A 146 11.78 0.19 -6.54
C PHE A 146 13.18 -0.41 -6.61
N ASP A 147 13.95 -0.18 -5.56
CA ASP A 147 15.25 -0.80 -5.33
C ASP A 147 15.19 -1.66 -4.06
N PHE A 148 15.40 -2.96 -4.23
CA PHE A 148 15.49 -3.91 -3.11
C PHE A 148 16.95 -4.27 -2.87
N ILE A 149 17.57 -3.55 -1.95
CA ILE A 149 19.01 -3.65 -1.67
C ILE A 149 19.27 -3.94 -0.19
N THR A 150 20.50 -4.30 0.14
CA THR A 150 20.91 -4.51 1.53
C THR A 150 22.39 -4.20 1.72
N ASP A 151 22.72 -3.65 2.88
CA ASP A 151 24.08 -3.36 3.35
C ASP A 151 24.54 -4.34 4.43
N ARG A 152 23.72 -5.36 4.73
CA ARG A 152 23.86 -6.22 5.90
C ARG A 152 23.73 -7.70 5.55
N ASN A 153 24.30 -8.54 6.41
CA ASN A 153 24.38 -9.96 6.16
C ASN A 153 23.05 -10.65 6.45
N VAL A 154 22.42 -11.21 5.42
CA VAL A 154 21.15 -11.96 5.58
C VAL A 154 21.29 -13.16 6.52
N LYS A 155 22.47 -13.77 6.65
CA LYS A 155 22.68 -15.01 7.45
C LYS A 155 22.59 -14.80 8.96
N ASP A 156 22.72 -13.56 9.43
CA ASP A 156 22.60 -13.22 10.85
C ASP A 156 21.41 -12.29 11.13
N HIS A 157 20.39 -12.35 10.27
CA HIS A 157 19.23 -11.46 10.33
C HIS A 157 19.63 -9.98 10.26
N PHE A 158 20.58 -9.67 9.38
CA PHE A 158 21.04 -8.31 9.08
C PHE A 158 21.70 -7.61 10.27
N ALA A 159 22.21 -8.37 11.24
CA ALA A 159 22.90 -7.84 12.41
C ALA A 159 24.28 -7.26 12.04
N SER A 160 25.05 -7.95 11.19
CA SER A 160 26.38 -7.48 10.74
C SER A 160 26.33 -6.74 9.41
N LYS A 161 27.17 -5.73 9.26
CA LYS A 161 27.35 -4.99 8.00
C LYS A 161 28.17 -5.81 7.01
N LEU A 162 27.83 -5.72 5.73
CA LEU A 162 28.64 -6.23 4.63
C LEU A 162 29.85 -5.30 4.40
N THR A 163 31.02 -5.89 4.27
CA THR A 163 32.25 -5.15 3.93
C THR A 163 32.09 -4.48 2.56
N HIS A 164 32.38 -3.19 2.48
CA HIS A 164 32.29 -2.37 1.26
C HIS A 164 30.87 -2.04 0.77
N HIS A 165 29.87 -2.05 1.64
CA HIS A 165 28.56 -1.46 1.35
C HIS A 165 28.32 -0.22 2.21
N GLU A 166 27.81 0.84 1.58
CA GLU A 166 27.30 2.02 2.27
C GLU A 166 25.99 1.66 2.97
N ALA A 167 25.64 2.41 4.01
CA ALA A 167 24.40 2.16 4.74
C ALA A 167 23.20 2.36 3.82
N VAL A 168 22.37 1.32 3.70
CA VAL A 168 21.13 1.38 2.93
C VAL A 168 20.05 1.93 3.83
N PHE A 169 19.57 3.13 3.50
CA PHE A 169 18.39 3.72 4.11
C PHE A 169 17.18 3.43 3.22
N THR A 170 16.08 3.04 3.85
CA THR A 170 14.79 3.02 3.16
C THR A 170 14.32 4.46 3.01
N GLY A 171 13.78 4.80 1.85
CA GLY A 171 13.30 6.14 1.57
C GLY A 171 12.89 6.33 0.11
N HIS A 172 12.47 7.54 -0.17
CA HIS A 172 12.05 8.01 -1.49
C HIS A 172 13.00 9.12 -1.98
N ASP A 173 13.44 9.00 -3.23
CA ASP A 173 14.15 10.06 -3.96
C ASP A 173 13.57 10.20 -5.38
N CYS A 174 12.78 11.25 -5.61
CA CYS A 174 12.23 11.59 -6.94
C CYS A 174 11.56 10.43 -7.71
N GLY A 175 10.79 9.57 -7.03
CA GLY A 175 10.15 8.39 -7.62
C GLY A 175 10.93 7.09 -7.50
N HIS A 176 12.17 7.13 -7.00
CA HIS A 176 12.97 5.96 -6.68
C HIS A 176 12.76 5.58 -5.22
N ILE A 177 11.99 4.51 -4.97
CA ILE A 177 11.73 4.01 -3.62
C ILE A 177 12.74 2.89 -3.32
N THR A 178 13.67 3.15 -2.41
CA THR A 178 14.60 2.13 -1.92
C THR A 178 14.02 1.48 -0.68
N ILE A 179 13.92 0.15 -0.63
CA ILE A 179 13.50 -0.59 0.57
C ILE A 179 14.58 -1.61 0.94
N ASN A 180 15.10 -1.49 2.17
CA ASN A 180 16.10 -2.43 2.67
C ASN A 180 15.51 -3.85 2.77
N LEU A 181 16.20 -4.85 2.21
CA LEU A 181 15.79 -6.26 2.23
C LEU A 181 15.52 -6.78 3.65
N ALA A 182 16.18 -6.20 4.66
CA ALA A 182 15.95 -6.50 6.06
C ALA A 182 14.48 -6.30 6.50
N GLU A 183 13.72 -5.41 5.85
CA GLU A 183 12.31 -5.21 6.15
C GLU A 183 11.46 -6.46 5.84
N ALA A 184 11.93 -7.35 4.97
CA ALA A 184 11.26 -8.63 4.68
C ALA A 184 11.61 -9.75 5.68
N ASP A 185 12.65 -9.59 6.50
CA ASP A 185 13.03 -10.54 7.54
C ASP A 185 12.27 -10.27 8.84
N ASP A 186 11.64 -11.30 9.39
CA ASP A 186 10.72 -11.14 10.51
C ASP A 186 11.46 -10.82 11.82
N VAL A 187 12.69 -11.30 11.98
CA VAL A 187 13.55 -11.04 13.15
C VAL A 187 14.10 -9.63 13.10
N ALA A 188 14.66 -9.23 11.95
CA ALA A 188 15.17 -7.89 11.73
C ALA A 188 14.06 -6.84 11.90
N ARG A 189 12.90 -7.05 11.24
CA ARG A 189 11.76 -6.14 11.35
C ARG A 189 11.20 -6.04 12.76
N SER A 190 11.10 -7.15 13.49
CA SER A 190 10.66 -7.11 14.90
C SER A 190 11.66 -6.36 15.79
N SER A 191 12.95 -6.51 15.52
CA SER A 191 14.00 -5.78 16.25
C SER A 191 13.92 -4.28 15.99
N THR A 192 13.75 -3.87 14.73
CA THR A 192 13.55 -2.47 14.34
C THR A 192 12.27 -1.89 14.95
N LYS A 193 11.15 -2.63 14.89
CA LYS A 193 9.87 -2.24 15.50
C LYS A 193 10.05 -1.88 16.97
N ILE A 194 10.74 -2.72 17.74
CA ILE A 194 11.01 -2.48 19.16
C ILE A 194 11.97 -1.30 19.35
N ALA A 195 13.05 -1.24 18.57
CA ALA A 195 14.06 -0.18 18.67
C ALA A 195 13.50 1.22 18.35
N MET A 196 12.54 1.30 17.44
CA MET A 196 11.87 2.55 17.03
C MET A 196 10.61 2.83 17.86
N GLY A 197 10.20 1.94 18.77
CA GLY A 197 8.98 2.12 19.58
C GLY A 197 7.68 2.01 18.77
N GLU A 198 7.70 1.36 17.60
CA GLU A 198 6.55 1.29 16.70
C GLU A 198 5.55 0.21 17.15
N HIS A 199 4.26 0.56 17.19
CA HIS A 199 3.20 -0.41 17.50
C HIS A 199 2.84 -1.31 16.31
N TYR A 200 3.05 -0.84 15.09
CA TYR A 200 2.68 -1.52 13.86
C TYR A 200 3.77 -1.33 12.80
N ARG A 201 4.49 -2.41 12.45
CA ARG A 201 5.47 -2.43 11.36
C ARG A 201 5.24 -3.65 10.49
N THR A 202 4.68 -3.42 9.30
CA THR A 202 4.49 -4.47 8.29
C THR A 202 5.19 -4.06 7.02
N LEU A 203 5.68 -5.04 6.25
CA LEU A 203 6.36 -4.74 5.00
C LEU A 203 5.46 -3.97 4.04
N LEU A 204 4.20 -4.40 3.88
CA LEU A 204 3.22 -3.70 3.05
C LEU A 204 2.91 -2.27 3.56
N GLY A 205 2.88 -2.08 4.88
CA GLY A 205 2.74 -0.75 5.48
C GLY A 205 3.87 0.19 5.06
N HIS A 206 5.11 -0.30 5.08
CA HIS A 206 6.29 0.47 4.68
C HIS A 206 6.23 0.86 3.19
N PHE A 207 5.87 -0.08 2.29
CA PHE A 207 5.65 0.26 0.88
C PHE A 207 4.61 1.38 0.72
N ARG A 208 3.50 1.31 1.44
CA ARG A 208 2.44 2.32 1.36
C ARG A 208 2.90 3.68 1.91
N HIS A 209 3.73 3.70 2.94
CA HIS A 209 4.33 4.92 3.47
C HIS A 209 5.24 5.61 2.43
N GLU A 210 6.18 4.87 1.84
CA GLU A 210 7.07 5.42 0.81
C GLU A 210 6.31 5.85 -0.46
N LEU A 211 5.25 5.13 -0.82
CA LEU A 211 4.33 5.55 -1.87
C LEU A 211 3.60 6.86 -1.51
N GLY A 212 3.34 7.11 -0.23
CA GLY A 212 2.79 8.38 0.24
C GLY A 212 3.70 9.55 -0.07
N HIS A 213 5.00 9.41 0.20
CA HIS A 213 6.04 10.39 -0.18
C HIS A 213 6.06 10.62 -1.68
N TYR A 214 6.08 9.56 -2.48
CA TYR A 214 6.02 9.67 -3.95
C TYR A 214 4.78 10.44 -4.42
N TYR A 215 3.60 10.12 -3.88
CA TYR A 215 2.35 10.78 -4.30
C TYR A 215 2.17 12.19 -3.73
N PHE A 216 2.91 12.58 -2.68
CA PHE A 216 3.02 13.99 -2.30
C PHE A 216 3.57 14.80 -3.47
N ASP A 217 4.68 14.34 -4.07
CA ASP A 217 5.32 15.03 -5.18
C ASP A 217 4.43 15.04 -6.42
N GLN A 218 3.82 13.90 -6.74
CA GLN A 218 2.96 13.78 -7.92
C GLN A 218 1.67 14.60 -7.82
N LEU A 219 1.05 14.68 -6.63
CA LEU A 219 -0.29 15.25 -6.49
C LEU A 219 -0.30 16.65 -5.90
N ILE A 220 0.70 17.01 -5.08
CA ILE A 220 0.70 18.19 -4.22
C ILE A 220 1.87 19.13 -4.54
N ALA A 221 3.12 18.69 -4.38
CA ALA A 221 4.29 19.58 -4.36
C ALA A 221 4.45 20.39 -5.66
N ASN A 222 4.12 19.78 -6.80
CA ASN A 222 4.23 20.41 -8.12
C ASN A 222 3.12 21.44 -8.44
N SER A 223 2.22 21.73 -7.49
CA SER A 223 1.17 22.74 -7.64
C SER A 223 1.16 23.71 -6.44
N PRO A 224 1.56 24.98 -6.62
CA PRO A 224 1.62 25.95 -5.51
C PRO A 224 0.30 26.12 -4.76
N GLU A 225 -0.83 26.03 -5.47
CA GLU A 225 -2.17 26.11 -4.87
C GLU A 225 -2.48 24.88 -4.00
N LYS A 226 -2.23 23.67 -4.51
CA LYS A 226 -2.47 22.43 -3.76
C LYS A 226 -1.52 22.31 -2.57
N HIS A 227 -0.26 22.69 -2.75
CA HIS A 227 0.76 22.70 -1.69
C HIS A 227 0.37 23.67 -0.57
N ALA A 228 0.02 24.92 -0.90
CA ALA A 228 -0.46 25.89 0.08
C ALA A 228 -1.73 25.42 0.83
N LEU A 229 -2.64 24.72 0.14
CA LEU A 229 -3.80 24.11 0.77
C LEU A 229 -3.41 22.95 1.70
N CYS A 230 -2.50 22.06 1.27
CA CYS A 230 -2.00 20.94 2.07
C CYS A 230 -1.38 21.41 3.38
N LYS A 231 -0.63 22.50 3.36
CA LYS A 231 -0.04 23.10 4.57
C LYS A 231 -1.06 23.49 5.63
N GLN A 232 -2.31 23.79 5.24
CA GLN A 232 -3.38 24.09 6.20
C GLN A 232 -3.89 22.84 6.93
N TYR A 233 -3.72 21.66 6.35
CA TYR A 233 -4.21 20.38 6.89
C TYR A 233 -3.14 19.59 7.64
N PHE A 234 -1.90 19.59 7.13
CA PHE A 234 -0.79 18.78 7.65
C PHE A 234 0.29 19.61 8.34
N GLY A 235 0.35 20.92 8.07
CA GLY A 235 1.43 21.80 8.51
C GLY A 235 2.48 22.04 7.43
N ASP A 236 3.50 22.83 7.75
CA ASP A 236 4.53 23.25 6.79
C ASP A 236 5.61 22.18 6.59
N ASP A 237 5.60 21.53 5.43
CA ASP A 237 6.58 20.53 5.02
C ASP A 237 7.95 21.12 4.64
N GLU A 238 8.10 22.45 4.56
CA GLU A 238 9.40 23.11 4.33
C GLU A 238 10.23 23.28 5.61
N LEU A 239 9.71 22.81 6.75
CA LEU A 239 10.48 22.76 7.99
C LEU A 239 11.74 21.88 7.81
N ASP A 240 12.77 22.18 8.59
CA ASP A 240 14.03 21.44 8.52
C ASP A 240 13.81 20.02 9.03
N TYR A 241 13.74 19.07 8.08
CA TYR A 241 13.46 17.66 8.34
C TYR A 241 14.40 17.07 9.39
N GLN A 242 15.72 17.32 9.26
CA GLN A 242 16.70 16.75 10.18
C GLN A 242 16.52 17.29 11.60
N LYS A 243 16.25 18.59 11.75
CA LYS A 243 15.96 19.17 13.08
C LYS A 243 14.67 18.63 13.68
N ALA A 244 13.64 18.41 12.86
CA ALA A 244 12.36 17.86 13.30
C ALA A 244 12.52 16.41 13.77
N MET A 245 13.27 15.59 13.02
CA MET A 245 13.64 14.23 13.37
C MET A 245 14.46 14.18 14.67
N ASP A 246 15.51 14.99 14.80
CA ASP A 246 16.34 15.07 16.01
C ASP A 246 15.51 15.46 17.25
N HIS A 247 14.57 16.40 17.08
CA HIS A 247 13.65 16.80 18.13
C HIS A 247 12.73 15.65 18.55
N HIS A 248 12.14 14.94 17.58
CA HIS A 248 11.25 13.82 17.84
C HIS A 248 11.95 12.68 18.60
N TYR A 249 13.13 12.23 18.17
CA TYR A 249 13.84 11.17 18.88
C TYR A 249 14.37 11.59 20.26
N LYS A 250 14.56 12.89 20.48
CA LYS A 250 14.99 13.41 21.78
C LYS A 250 13.84 13.57 22.78
N ASN A 251 12.69 14.03 22.31
CA ASN A 251 11.57 14.46 23.16
C ASN A 251 10.34 13.55 23.10
N GLY A 252 10.27 12.66 22.10
CA GLY A 252 9.10 11.85 21.79
C GLY A 252 7.96 12.64 21.14
N ALA A 253 6.86 11.95 20.87
CA ALA A 253 5.60 12.59 20.47
C ALA A 253 4.97 13.38 21.64
N PRO A 254 4.24 14.47 21.38
CA PRO A 254 3.47 15.19 22.41
C PRO A 254 2.45 14.27 23.11
N GLU A 255 2.22 14.43 24.42
CA GLU A 255 1.31 13.53 25.19
C GLU A 255 -0.11 13.38 24.58
N ASN A 256 -0.60 14.43 23.93
CA ASN A 256 -1.92 14.49 23.31
C ASN A 256 -1.90 14.22 21.79
N TRP A 257 -0.83 13.64 21.24
CA TRP A 257 -0.66 13.39 19.80
C TRP A 257 -1.87 12.65 19.19
N HIS A 258 -2.40 11.66 19.91
CA HIS A 258 -3.50 10.78 19.48
C HIS A 258 -4.81 11.53 19.21
N LYS A 259 -4.92 12.80 19.63
CA LYS A 259 -6.06 13.65 19.29
C LYS A 259 -6.04 14.13 17.84
N THR A 260 -4.86 14.28 17.25
CA THR A 260 -4.66 15.00 15.97
C THR A 260 -3.93 14.19 14.90
N PHE A 261 -3.11 13.22 15.31
CA PHE A 261 -2.25 12.44 14.43
C PHE A 261 -2.64 10.96 14.47
N ILE A 262 -2.48 10.28 13.33
CA ILE A 262 -2.80 8.86 13.21
C ILE A 262 -1.77 7.99 13.94
N SER A 263 -0.50 8.41 14.00
CA SER A 263 0.59 7.72 14.67
C SER A 263 1.50 8.71 15.41
N GLU A 264 2.34 8.21 16.32
CA GLU A 264 3.38 9.02 16.97
C GLU A 264 4.36 9.58 15.95
N TYR A 265 4.77 8.76 14.99
CA TYR A 265 5.73 9.14 13.96
C TYR A 265 5.20 10.25 13.03
N ALA A 266 3.89 10.29 12.77
CA ALA A 266 3.24 11.39 12.05
C ALA A 266 3.45 12.77 12.73
N THR A 267 3.79 12.82 14.02
CA THR A 267 4.13 14.09 14.70
C THR A 267 5.54 14.59 14.39
N MET A 268 6.39 13.74 13.80
CA MET A 268 7.80 14.04 13.56
C MET A 268 7.96 15.18 12.56
N HIS A 269 7.19 15.16 11.46
CA HIS A 269 7.26 16.18 10.41
C HIS A 269 5.96 16.18 9.57
N PRO A 270 5.47 17.33 9.06
CA PRO A 270 4.26 17.38 8.22
C PRO A 270 4.29 16.49 6.97
N TYR A 271 5.48 16.32 6.38
CA TYR A 271 5.70 15.37 5.28
C TYR A 271 5.44 13.91 5.70
N GLU A 272 5.79 13.55 6.94
CA GLU A 272 5.53 12.21 7.49
C GLU A 272 4.08 12.02 7.88
N ASP A 273 3.42 13.07 8.40
CA ASP A 273 1.97 13.06 8.65
C ASP A 273 1.18 12.76 7.38
N TRP A 274 1.60 13.35 6.25
CA TRP A 274 1.05 13.02 4.93
C TRP A 274 1.25 11.54 4.58
N ALA A 275 2.49 11.04 4.63
CA ALA A 275 2.83 9.68 4.23
C ALA A 275 2.15 8.62 5.11
N GLU A 276 2.11 8.82 6.42
CA GLU A 276 1.38 7.97 7.36
C GLU A 276 -0.12 7.99 7.07
N THR A 277 -0.72 9.17 6.86
CA THR A 277 -2.15 9.29 6.51
C THR A 277 -2.46 8.60 5.18
N TRP A 278 -1.60 8.74 4.17
CA TRP A 278 -1.72 8.04 2.89
C TRP A 278 -1.65 6.52 3.07
N ALA A 279 -0.68 6.03 3.85
CA ALA A 279 -0.52 4.61 4.11
C ALA A 279 -1.76 4.02 4.79
N HIS A 280 -2.33 4.76 5.73
CA HIS A 280 -3.57 4.42 6.40
C HIS A 280 -4.78 4.47 5.46
N TYR A 281 -4.88 5.45 4.56
CA TYR A 281 -5.91 5.47 3.53
C TYR A 281 -5.88 4.19 2.68
N MET A 282 -4.71 3.81 2.15
CA MET A 282 -4.57 2.56 1.39
C MET A 282 -4.90 1.32 2.23
N HIS A 283 -4.54 1.32 3.52
CA HIS A 283 -4.87 0.23 4.43
C HIS A 283 -6.38 0.05 4.59
N ILE A 284 -7.10 1.14 4.82
CA ILE A 284 -8.56 1.15 4.98
C ILE A 284 -9.21 0.59 3.72
N ILE A 285 -8.86 1.15 2.57
CA ILE A 285 -9.42 0.77 1.28
C ILE A 285 -9.21 -0.73 0.98
N ASP A 286 -7.99 -1.24 1.11
CA ASP A 286 -7.68 -2.64 0.78
C ASP A 286 -8.34 -3.66 1.72
N THR A 287 -8.51 -3.26 2.98
CA THR A 287 -9.07 -4.13 4.01
C THR A 287 -10.58 -4.17 3.89
N LEU A 288 -11.23 -3.03 3.67
CA LEU A 288 -12.65 -2.99 3.30
C LEU A 288 -12.90 -3.82 2.02
N GLU A 289 -12.01 -3.75 1.02
CA GLU A 289 -12.20 -4.50 -0.23
C GLU A 289 -12.17 -6.00 0.03
N THR A 290 -11.31 -6.43 0.96
CA THR A 290 -11.30 -7.81 1.44
C THR A 290 -12.62 -8.17 2.12
N ALA A 291 -13.11 -7.32 3.03
CA ALA A 291 -14.36 -7.56 3.75
C ALA A 291 -15.54 -7.71 2.80
N GLN A 292 -15.68 -6.80 1.84
CA GLN A 292 -16.73 -6.81 0.83
C GLN A 292 -16.67 -8.05 -0.06
N ASN A 293 -15.48 -8.47 -0.51
CA ASN A 293 -15.28 -9.68 -1.32
C ASN A 293 -15.80 -10.96 -0.62
N PHE A 294 -15.75 -11.02 0.70
CA PHE A 294 -16.26 -12.15 1.48
C PHE A 294 -17.67 -11.91 2.05
N SER A 295 -18.32 -10.81 1.66
CA SER A 295 -19.60 -10.36 2.19
C SER A 295 -19.60 -10.31 3.73
N ILE A 296 -18.48 -9.94 4.33
CA ILE A 296 -18.36 -9.75 5.77
C ILE A 296 -19.05 -8.43 6.10
N THR A 297 -20.36 -8.49 6.31
CA THR A 297 -21.11 -7.38 6.84
C THR A 297 -21.08 -7.43 8.35
N GLY A 298 -20.79 -6.30 8.98
CA GLY A 298 -20.67 -6.24 10.42
C GLY A 298 -20.93 -4.84 10.91
N SER A 299 -22.08 -4.65 11.55
CA SER A 299 -22.39 -3.45 12.31
C SER A 299 -22.06 -3.70 13.78
N THR A 300 -21.39 -2.75 14.43
CA THR A 300 -21.21 -2.80 15.90
C THR A 300 -22.45 -2.29 16.64
N SER A 301 -23.36 -1.63 15.91
CA SER A 301 -24.70 -1.26 16.35
C SER A 301 -25.56 -2.53 16.41
N GLY A 302 -26.12 -2.87 17.58
CA GLY A 302 -27.02 -4.01 17.74
C GLY A 302 -28.36 -3.92 16.97
N ASN A 303 -28.49 -2.98 16.04
CA ASN A 303 -29.63 -2.84 15.15
C ASN A 303 -29.45 -3.73 13.93
N THR A 304 -30.25 -4.79 13.86
CA THR A 304 -30.27 -5.71 12.71
C THR A 304 -30.67 -5.05 11.39
N ALA A 305 -31.13 -3.79 11.40
CA ALA A 305 -31.49 -2.99 10.24
C ALA A 305 -30.28 -2.34 9.53
N ASP A 306 -29.12 -2.24 10.19
CA ASP A 306 -27.90 -1.62 9.63
C ASP A 306 -26.97 -2.66 8.97
N ASN A 307 -27.39 -3.93 8.90
CA ASN A 307 -26.61 -5.03 8.30
C ASN A 307 -26.49 -4.95 6.76
N GLU A 308 -27.19 -4.01 6.12
CA GLU A 308 -27.15 -3.79 4.66
C GLU A 308 -25.97 -2.89 4.23
N GLU A 309 -25.39 -2.08 5.11
CA GLU A 309 -24.44 -1.01 4.71
C GLU A 309 -23.08 -1.50 4.17
N VAL A 310 -22.54 -2.62 4.65
CA VAL A 310 -21.27 -3.14 4.10
C VAL A 310 -21.47 -3.78 2.71
N GLY A 311 -22.69 -4.24 2.40
CA GLY A 311 -23.07 -4.70 1.06
C GLY A 311 -23.25 -3.55 0.06
N GLU A 312 -23.42 -2.31 0.55
CA GLU A 312 -23.58 -1.09 -0.24
C GLU A 312 -22.29 -0.28 -0.42
N LEU A 313 -21.18 -0.67 0.23
CA LEU A 313 -19.91 0.00 0.02
C LEU A 313 -19.33 -0.40 -1.33
N GLU A 314 -19.25 0.53 -2.26
CA GLU A 314 -18.49 0.34 -3.49
C GLU A 314 -16.99 0.50 -3.15
N LEU A 315 -16.10 -0.39 -3.63
CA LEU A 315 -14.63 -0.42 -3.35
C LEU A 315 -13.78 -0.50 -4.65
N PRO A 316 -12.47 -0.10 -4.69
CA PRO A 316 -11.75 0.29 -5.92
C PRO A 316 -11.80 -0.61 -7.12
N GLN A 317 -11.93 -1.88 -6.88
CA GLN A 317 -11.89 -2.89 -7.89
C GLN A 317 -13.30 -3.29 -8.35
N ASP A 318 -14.37 -2.67 -7.83
CA ASP A 318 -15.74 -2.79 -8.34
C ASP A 318 -15.99 -1.77 -9.45
N HIS A 319 -16.73 -2.21 -10.48
CA HIS A 319 -17.11 -1.39 -11.65
C HIS A 319 -17.86 -0.09 -11.28
N TYR A 320 -18.36 0.03 -10.05
CA TYR A 320 -19.12 1.19 -9.58
C TYR A 320 -18.38 2.02 -8.52
N TYR A 321 -17.13 1.69 -8.15
CA TYR A 321 -16.40 2.37 -7.05
C TYR A 321 -16.34 3.89 -7.11
N PHE A 322 -16.31 4.42 -8.33
CA PHE A 322 -16.33 5.84 -8.59
C PHE A 322 -17.66 6.29 -9.19
N SER A 323 -18.76 5.77 -8.65
CA SER A 323 -19.96 6.57 -8.54
C SER A 323 -19.54 7.89 -7.88
N VAL A 324 -19.82 9.02 -8.53
CA VAL A 324 -19.49 10.38 -8.06
C VAL A 324 -20.12 10.72 -6.69
N GLN A 325 -20.79 9.75 -6.04
CA GLN A 325 -21.75 9.92 -4.96
C GLN A 325 -21.31 9.29 -3.62
N THR A 326 -20.35 8.37 -3.56
CA THR A 326 -19.96 7.74 -2.29
C THR A 326 -19.07 8.68 -1.48
N PRO A 327 -19.54 9.27 -0.37
CA PRO A 327 -18.75 10.22 0.40
C PRO A 327 -17.71 9.46 1.24
N ILE A 328 -16.49 10.00 1.33
CA ILE A 328 -15.42 9.46 2.19
C ILE A 328 -15.87 9.25 3.64
N SER A 329 -16.84 10.01 4.15
CA SER A 329 -17.42 9.77 5.49
C SER A 329 -17.96 8.35 5.63
N ASN A 330 -18.68 7.83 4.63
CA ASN A 330 -19.28 6.50 4.66
C ASN A 330 -18.19 5.41 4.69
N ILE A 331 -17.11 5.61 3.92
CA ILE A 331 -15.96 4.70 3.92
C ILE A 331 -15.31 4.67 5.31
N LEU A 332 -15.11 5.83 5.94
CA LEU A 332 -14.48 5.93 7.25
C LEU A 332 -15.38 5.39 8.38
N ASP A 333 -16.69 5.60 8.32
CA ASP A 333 -17.62 5.07 9.30
C ASP A 333 -17.69 3.53 9.21
N THR A 334 -17.77 2.98 8.00
CA THR A 334 -17.71 1.53 7.77
C THR A 334 -16.40 0.93 8.24
N TRP A 335 -15.28 1.63 7.99
CA TRP A 335 -13.97 1.20 8.48
C TRP A 335 -13.92 1.12 10.01
N MET A 336 -14.49 2.11 10.70
CA MET A 336 -14.50 2.12 12.16
C MET A 336 -15.23 0.89 12.71
N ASP A 337 -16.42 0.57 12.19
CA ASP A 337 -17.15 -0.64 12.59
C ASP A 337 -16.36 -1.92 12.29
N PHE A 338 -15.82 -2.03 11.07
CA PHE A 338 -15.05 -3.20 10.67
C PHE A 338 -13.77 -3.38 11.50
N SER A 339 -13.08 -2.28 11.84
CA SER A 339 -11.83 -2.33 12.63
C SER A 339 -12.05 -2.90 14.03
N VAL A 340 -13.21 -2.64 14.65
CA VAL A 340 -13.58 -3.22 15.96
C VAL A 340 -13.75 -4.73 15.85
N ILE A 341 -14.41 -5.20 14.79
CA ILE A 341 -14.58 -6.63 14.51
C ILE A 341 -13.22 -7.28 14.26
N LEU A 342 -12.39 -6.69 13.41
CA LEU A 342 -11.06 -7.17 13.08
C LEU A 342 -10.18 -7.30 14.34
N ASN A 343 -10.14 -6.27 15.17
CA ASN A 343 -9.40 -6.31 16.44
C ASN A 343 -9.95 -7.38 17.39
N SER A 344 -11.27 -7.54 17.45
CA SER A 344 -11.90 -8.56 18.30
C SER A 344 -11.63 -9.99 17.81
N LEU A 345 -11.58 -10.22 16.50
CA LEU A 345 -11.15 -11.49 15.91
C LEU A 345 -9.69 -11.81 16.27
N ASN A 346 -8.79 -10.83 16.13
CA ASN A 346 -7.39 -10.98 16.53
C ASN A 346 -7.25 -11.34 18.01
N ARG A 347 -7.89 -10.58 18.90
CA ARG A 347 -7.87 -10.86 20.35
C ARG A 347 -8.45 -12.22 20.70
N SER A 348 -9.48 -12.67 19.98
CA SER A 348 -10.06 -14.01 20.16
C SER A 348 -9.09 -15.13 19.79
N MET A 349 -8.13 -14.85 18.91
CA MET A 349 -7.04 -15.76 18.54
C MET A 349 -5.78 -15.58 19.41
N GLY A 350 -5.81 -14.68 20.40
CA GLY A 350 -4.65 -14.36 21.25
C GLY A 350 -3.59 -13.49 20.57
N LEU A 351 -3.97 -12.74 19.53
CA LEU A 351 -3.12 -11.78 18.84
C LEU A 351 -3.44 -10.35 19.29
N ASP A 352 -2.46 -9.45 19.14
CA ASP A 352 -2.67 -8.01 19.33
C ASP A 352 -3.69 -7.46 18.31
N ASP A 353 -4.28 -6.31 18.64
CA ASP A 353 -5.17 -5.58 17.74
C ASP A 353 -4.49 -5.38 16.37
N ALA A 354 -5.18 -5.76 15.30
CA ALA A 354 -4.65 -5.66 13.94
C ALA A 354 -4.53 -4.19 13.49
N TYR A 355 -5.43 -3.35 13.99
CA TYR A 355 -5.51 -1.92 13.74
C TYR A 355 -5.74 -1.16 15.04
N PRO A 356 -4.68 -0.91 15.84
CA PRO A 356 -4.77 -0.24 17.14
C PRO A 356 -4.84 1.30 17.03
N PHE A 357 -5.41 1.83 15.94
CA PHE A 357 -5.42 3.27 15.65
C PHE A 357 -6.82 3.86 15.85
N VAL A 358 -6.88 5.14 16.21
CA VAL A 358 -8.13 5.87 16.46
C VAL A 358 -8.31 6.96 15.41
N LEU A 359 -9.42 6.92 14.68
CA LEU A 359 -9.76 7.95 13.69
C LEU A 359 -10.52 9.11 14.35
N THR A 360 -9.80 9.98 15.05
CA THR A 360 -10.38 11.24 15.58
C THR A 360 -10.81 12.17 14.44
N GLN A 361 -11.61 13.19 14.75
CA GLN A 361 -12.08 14.13 13.72
C GLN A 361 -10.94 14.78 12.91
N PRO A 362 -9.82 15.26 13.51
CA PRO A 362 -8.69 15.76 12.74
C PRO A 362 -8.07 14.72 11.79
N VAL A 363 -7.92 13.48 12.25
CA VAL A 363 -7.40 12.38 11.41
C VAL A 363 -8.36 12.07 10.26
N ARG A 364 -9.66 12.03 10.51
CA ARG A 364 -10.69 11.87 9.47
C ARG A 364 -10.65 12.99 8.43
N THR A 365 -10.40 14.23 8.88
CA THR A 365 -10.22 15.38 7.99
C THR A 365 -9.00 15.21 7.07
N LYS A 366 -7.86 14.74 7.60
CA LYS A 366 -6.67 14.43 6.80
C LYS A 366 -6.89 13.28 5.82
N LEU A 367 -7.56 12.20 6.25
CA LEU A 367 -7.94 11.08 5.35
C LEU A 367 -8.88 11.56 4.23
N SER A 368 -9.82 12.46 4.54
CA SER A 368 -10.66 13.13 3.54
C SER A 368 -9.83 13.94 2.55
N PHE A 369 -8.79 14.65 3.01
CA PHE A 369 -7.87 15.36 2.13
C PHE A 369 -7.19 14.41 1.14
N ILE A 370 -6.61 13.30 1.61
CA ILE A 370 -5.97 12.28 0.77
C ILE A 370 -6.96 11.76 -0.28
N HIS A 371 -8.17 11.40 0.13
CA HIS A 371 -9.22 10.94 -0.78
C HIS A 371 -9.50 11.97 -1.89
N HIS A 372 -9.69 13.24 -1.53
CA HIS A 372 -9.94 14.30 -2.51
C HIS A 372 -8.73 14.59 -3.40
N ALA A 373 -7.50 14.47 -2.89
CA ALA A 373 -6.28 14.61 -3.68
C ALA A 373 -6.20 13.53 -4.76
N ILE A 374 -6.42 12.26 -4.38
CA ILE A 374 -6.45 11.09 -5.29
C ILE A 374 -7.49 11.29 -6.39
N HIS A 375 -8.67 11.82 -6.08
CA HIS A 375 -9.74 12.04 -7.07
C HIS A 375 -9.66 13.37 -7.83
N ASN A 376 -8.61 14.16 -7.61
CA ASN A 376 -8.47 15.51 -8.16
C ASN A 376 -9.70 16.39 -7.87
N ARG A 377 -10.19 16.33 -6.63
CA ARG A 377 -11.38 17.02 -6.09
C ARG A 377 -11.06 17.89 -4.88
N LEU A 378 -9.81 18.34 -4.68
CA LEU A 378 -9.45 19.21 -3.56
C LEU A 378 -10.31 20.49 -3.47
N ASN A 379 -10.81 20.97 -4.62
CA ASN A 379 -11.74 22.09 -4.71
C ASN A 379 -13.13 21.82 -4.08
N ARG A 380 -13.44 20.57 -3.70
CA ARG A 380 -14.68 20.19 -3.01
C ARG A 380 -14.51 20.07 -1.50
N LEU A 381 -13.28 20.21 -0.98
CA LEU A 381 -13.07 20.17 0.45
C LEU A 381 -13.80 21.35 1.12
N PRO A 382 -14.48 21.11 2.26
CA PRO A 382 -15.03 22.21 3.05
C PRO A 382 -13.91 23.11 3.56
N ALA A 383 -14.23 24.38 3.82
CA ALA A 383 -13.31 25.26 4.53
C ALA A 383 -13.02 24.67 5.91
N LEU A 384 -11.74 24.69 6.32
CA LEU A 384 -11.36 24.29 7.68
C LEU A 384 -12.04 25.23 8.67
N VAL A 385 -12.92 24.67 9.50
CA VAL A 385 -13.41 25.38 10.69
C VAL A 385 -12.26 25.31 11.69
N LEU A 386 -11.50 26.39 11.80
CA LEU A 386 -10.59 26.58 12.92
C LEU A 386 -11.49 26.74 14.15
N ASP A 387 -11.53 25.74 15.02
CA ASP A 387 -12.14 25.90 16.33
C ASP A 387 -11.38 27.02 17.05
N GLU A 388 -11.97 28.21 17.11
CA GLU A 388 -11.50 29.27 18.00
C GLU A 388 -11.54 28.74 19.44
N ASP A 389 -10.39 28.82 20.11
CA ASP A 389 -10.13 28.43 21.49
C ASP A 389 -11.37 28.45 22.40
N ASN A 390 -11.86 27.26 22.75
CA ASN A 390 -12.83 27.09 23.83
C ASN A 390 -12.13 27.09 25.21
N ASP A 391 -11.05 27.86 25.35
CA ASP A 391 -10.36 28.12 26.61
C ASP A 391 -10.25 29.63 26.86
N SER A 392 -11.40 30.30 26.82
CA SER A 392 -11.55 31.57 27.51
C SER A 392 -11.65 31.29 29.02
N PRO A 393 -10.70 31.76 29.86
CA PRO A 393 -10.84 31.60 31.29
C PRO A 393 -12.08 32.38 31.73
N LYS A 394 -13.10 31.67 32.23
CA LYS A 394 -14.23 32.30 32.91
C LYS A 394 -13.68 33.09 34.09
N ASP A 395 -13.56 34.39 33.87
CA ASP A 395 -13.30 35.42 34.85
C ASP A 395 -14.32 35.26 35.98
N LYS A 396 -13.91 34.58 37.06
CA LYS A 396 -14.62 34.61 38.33
C LYS A 396 -14.18 35.87 39.06
N THR A 397 -14.78 36.99 38.67
CA THR A 397 -14.84 38.17 39.52
C THR A 397 -16.29 38.63 39.74
N LYS A 398 -16.65 38.70 41.03
CA LYS A 398 -17.83 39.33 41.68
C LYS A 398 -19.13 38.51 41.61
N SER A 399 -19.86 38.27 42.71
CA SER A 399 -19.99 38.95 44.01
C SER A 399 -19.89 38.01 45.21
#